data_AF-A0A7K4B1H5-F1
#
_entry.id   AF-A0A7K4B1H5-F1
#
_cell.length_a   1.000
_cell.length_b   1.000
_cell.length_c   1.000
_cell.angle_alpha   90.00
_cell.angle_beta   90.00
_cell.angle_gamma   90.00
#
_symmetry.space_group_name_H-M   'P 1'
#
loop_
_entity.id
_entity.type
_entity.pdbx_description
1 polymer ?
#
loop_
_entity_poly.entity_id
_entity_poly.type
_entity_poly.pdbx_seq_one_letter_code
_entity_poly.pdbx_strand_id
1 'polypeptide(L)'
;MNKDIIGIDFGTTNSKMAYMLLDEPVVIENDLGRRITPSVVYFKNEKDFSIGEQAKHNQIIYPEKVVSSIKRKMGTDYKKNVGRYKFPPEYIGALIFQKLIHDARERTGKTFYDAVVSVPANYSDSQRQAIRDAAEIAGINVVRLINEPTAAALAYGIREDRDRKVLVYDFGGGTFDVSILSVSSGFFDVDASTGEHRLGGDDMDERIIAHVTKVLQKELGKGAKIDQGLQATLKEAAEEAKISLSTEESTTITIPFVAENRPPFTLQLTREKFESLIQDLIERTRDPMERALADASLEKDEIDDILLVGGTTLIPAVRRFVTEYFGKEPLEGDPYTAVAEGAAIAGSTYITEKSRVAKNVEISDVISSSLGVKLVDGSLSRVIERNTKIPISRARLYANAGHFAHEVIIEVYQGEEEMAEDNEYLGEFFISIEPMPDGENKIEVTFSVGEEFGILNVRAYDTDSGNERTVKFESRSRLSKKDKSKWMKKLVGKGSVHVIIGDESGKTTLDMYLNPATSIESLKRELVDREIMTEDEIIEIGDRTPGDDQRVSDLDLEDGCTITIRGKDGK
;
A
#
# COMPACT_ATOMS: atom_id res chain seq x y z
N MET A 1 7.87 -7.82 26.44
CA MET A 1 8.16 -8.97 25.53
C MET A 1 8.97 -8.48 24.34
N ASN A 2 9.75 -9.33 23.65
CA ASN A 2 10.41 -8.93 22.39
C ASN A 2 9.34 -8.51 21.37
N LYS A 3 9.34 -7.23 20.99
CA LYS A 3 8.50 -6.72 19.90
C LYS A 3 9.20 -7.03 18.58
N ASP A 4 8.88 -8.18 17.98
CA ASP A 4 9.36 -8.52 16.63
C ASP A 4 8.42 -7.84 15.61
N ILE A 5 8.96 -6.91 14.82
CA ILE A 5 8.25 -6.20 13.75
C ILE A 5 8.67 -6.80 12.41
N ILE A 6 7.70 -7.18 11.58
CA ILE A 6 7.94 -7.74 10.25
C ILE A 6 7.85 -6.63 9.19
N GLY A 7 8.80 -6.61 8.25
CA GLY A 7 8.71 -5.82 7.02
C GLY A 7 7.99 -6.62 5.94
N ILE A 8 6.92 -6.07 5.36
CA ILE A 8 6.14 -6.72 4.31
C ILE A 8 6.15 -5.86 3.05
N ASP A 9 6.68 -6.43 1.96
CA ASP A 9 6.39 -5.95 0.62
C ASP A 9 5.08 -6.59 0.15
N PHE A 10 3.97 -5.85 0.24
CA PHE A 10 2.69 -6.30 -0.31
C PHE A 10 2.62 -5.93 -1.79
N GLY A 11 3.20 -6.75 -2.67
CA GLY A 11 3.29 -6.45 -4.10
C GLY A 11 2.05 -6.85 -4.91
N THR A 12 1.89 -6.23 -6.09
CA THR A 12 0.77 -6.53 -7.01
C THR A 12 0.77 -7.98 -7.47
N THR A 13 1.95 -8.49 -7.85
CA THR A 13 2.13 -9.86 -8.36
C THR A 13 2.65 -10.80 -7.30
N ASN A 14 3.64 -10.34 -6.51
CA ASN A 14 4.33 -11.14 -5.52
C ASN A 14 4.55 -10.32 -4.25
N SER A 15 4.28 -10.93 -3.11
CA SER A 15 4.56 -10.38 -1.79
C SER A 15 5.80 -11.05 -1.17
N LYS A 16 6.53 -10.31 -0.33
CA LYS A 16 7.74 -10.78 0.36
C LYS A 16 7.75 -10.29 1.79
N MET A 17 8.57 -10.93 2.61
CA MET A 17 8.69 -10.63 4.03
C MET A 17 10.15 -10.60 4.43
N ALA A 18 10.50 -9.69 5.32
CA ALA A 18 11.78 -9.69 6.00
C ALA A 18 11.59 -9.30 7.47
N TYR A 19 12.58 -9.61 8.30
CA TYR A 19 12.63 -9.14 9.68
C TYR A 19 14.08 -8.89 10.08
N MET A 20 14.27 -8.15 11.17
CA MET A 20 15.61 -7.91 11.68
C MET A 20 16.09 -9.10 12.52
N LEU A 21 17.25 -9.63 12.15
CA LEU A 21 17.98 -10.64 12.91
C LEU A 21 19.42 -10.16 13.13
N LEU A 22 19.78 -9.92 14.39
CA LEU A 22 21.13 -9.47 14.76
C LEU A 22 21.57 -8.20 13.99
N ASP A 23 20.69 -7.20 13.93
CA ASP A 23 20.89 -5.91 13.24
C ASP A 23 20.98 -5.96 11.71
N GLU A 24 20.74 -7.12 11.09
CA GLU A 24 20.67 -7.28 9.64
C GLU A 24 19.24 -7.68 9.21
N PRO A 25 18.72 -7.13 8.09
CA PRO A 25 17.47 -7.60 7.53
C PRO A 25 17.64 -9.01 6.94
N VAL A 26 16.72 -9.91 7.25
CA VAL A 26 16.70 -11.27 6.72
C VAL A 26 15.37 -11.55 6.05
N VAL A 27 15.42 -11.88 4.76
CA VAL A 27 14.25 -12.29 3.97
C VAL A 27 13.74 -13.64 4.48
N ILE A 28 12.41 -13.74 4.64
CA ILE A 28 11.73 -14.93 5.12
C ILE A 28 11.19 -15.72 3.93
N GLU A 29 11.54 -17.00 3.88
CA GLU A 29 10.98 -17.94 2.90
C GLU A 29 9.55 -18.36 3.28
N ASN A 30 8.72 -18.61 2.27
CA ASN A 30 7.41 -19.21 2.45
C ASN A 30 7.49 -20.73 2.73
N ASP A 31 6.33 -21.36 2.89
CA ASP A 31 6.17 -22.80 3.11
C ASP A 31 6.77 -23.71 2.02
N LEU A 32 7.04 -23.16 0.83
CA LEU A 32 7.70 -23.86 -0.28
C LEU A 32 9.22 -23.55 -0.38
N GLY A 33 9.79 -22.84 0.59
CA GLY A 33 11.20 -22.45 0.58
C GLY A 33 11.53 -21.34 -0.42
N ARG A 34 10.53 -20.60 -0.92
CA ARG A 34 10.73 -19.49 -1.86
C ARG A 34 10.72 -18.16 -1.11
N ARG A 35 11.56 -17.21 -1.55
CA ARG A 35 11.62 -15.84 -1.02
C ARG A 35 10.45 -14.94 -1.45
N ILE A 36 9.59 -15.44 -2.34
CA ILE A 36 8.45 -14.72 -2.90
C ILE A 36 7.19 -15.58 -2.77
N THR A 37 6.06 -14.93 -2.50
CA THR A 37 4.73 -15.56 -2.47
C THR A 37 3.82 -14.84 -3.46
N PRO A 38 3.25 -15.54 -4.46
CA PRO A 38 2.31 -14.90 -5.39
C PRO A 38 1.11 -14.28 -4.67
N SER A 39 0.75 -13.05 -5.01
CA SER A 39 -0.39 -12.30 -4.48
C SER A 39 -1.69 -12.75 -5.18
N VAL A 40 -1.97 -14.06 -5.12
CA VAL A 40 -3.06 -14.73 -5.81
C VAL A 40 -3.89 -15.53 -4.82
N VAL A 41 -5.21 -15.44 -4.93
CA VAL A 41 -6.18 -16.18 -4.10
C VAL A 41 -7.12 -16.97 -4.99
N TYR A 42 -7.26 -18.27 -4.73
CA TYR A 42 -8.22 -19.14 -5.39
C TYR A 42 -9.34 -19.50 -4.40
N PHE A 43 -10.58 -19.21 -4.77
CA PHE A 43 -11.75 -19.57 -3.97
C PHE A 43 -12.41 -20.83 -4.49
N LYS A 44 -12.24 -21.96 -3.81
CA LYS A 44 -13.03 -23.15 -4.09
C LYS A 44 -14.48 -22.97 -3.63
N ASN A 45 -14.67 -22.34 -2.46
CA ASN A 45 -15.96 -21.85 -1.95
C ASN A 45 -15.75 -20.76 -0.86
N GLU A 46 -16.82 -20.38 -0.13
CA GLU A 46 -16.81 -19.32 0.90
C GLU A 46 -15.90 -19.55 2.12
N LYS A 47 -15.45 -20.80 2.32
CA LYS A 47 -14.66 -21.27 3.47
C LYS A 47 -13.39 -22.00 3.07
N ASP A 48 -13.28 -22.43 1.82
CA ASP A 48 -12.17 -23.22 1.28
C ASP A 48 -11.50 -22.40 0.16
N PHE A 49 -10.28 -21.95 0.44
CA PHE A 49 -9.47 -21.13 -0.47
C PHE A 49 -8.00 -21.51 -0.34
N SER A 50 -7.23 -21.26 -1.38
CA SER A 50 -5.77 -21.35 -1.37
C SER A 50 -5.15 -20.03 -1.81
N ILE A 51 -3.88 -19.82 -1.44
CA ILE A 51 -3.15 -18.56 -1.63
C ILE A 51 -1.75 -18.91 -2.16
N GLY A 52 -1.16 -18.02 -2.97
CA GLY A 52 0.20 -18.21 -3.49
C GLY A 52 0.25 -19.13 -4.70
N GLU A 53 1.30 -19.94 -4.78
CA GLU A 53 1.56 -20.84 -5.92
C GLU A 53 0.40 -21.80 -6.19
N GLN A 54 -0.19 -22.37 -5.13
CA GLN A 54 -1.33 -23.26 -5.26
C GLN A 54 -2.55 -22.55 -5.88
N ALA A 55 -2.75 -21.27 -5.56
CA ALA A 55 -3.82 -20.47 -6.18
C ALA A 55 -3.51 -20.15 -7.64
N LYS A 56 -2.26 -19.81 -7.94
CA LYS A 56 -1.78 -19.51 -9.30
C LYS A 56 -2.01 -20.70 -10.25
N HIS A 57 -1.64 -21.91 -9.85
CA HIS A 57 -1.89 -23.12 -10.66
C HIS A 57 -3.37 -23.39 -10.98
N ASN A 58 -4.30 -22.94 -10.13
CA ASN A 58 -5.74 -23.10 -10.37
C ASN A 58 -6.29 -22.07 -11.37
N GLN A 59 -5.51 -21.05 -11.76
CA GLN A 59 -5.96 -19.99 -12.66
C GLN A 59 -6.24 -20.50 -14.08
N ILE A 60 -5.51 -21.51 -14.56
CA ILE A 60 -5.77 -22.14 -15.86
C ILE A 60 -7.14 -22.84 -15.86
N ILE A 61 -7.46 -23.56 -14.78
CA ILE A 61 -8.62 -24.45 -14.70
C ILE A 61 -9.88 -23.70 -14.27
N TYR A 62 -9.75 -22.77 -13.32
CA TYR A 62 -10.86 -22.03 -12.70
C TYR A 62 -10.60 -20.52 -12.65
N PRO A 63 -10.37 -19.86 -13.81
CA PRO A 63 -10.01 -18.44 -13.87
C PRO A 63 -11.04 -17.53 -13.19
N GLU A 64 -12.32 -17.89 -13.24
CA GLU A 64 -13.42 -17.15 -12.61
C GLU A 64 -13.41 -17.21 -11.09
N LYS A 65 -12.71 -18.18 -10.49
CA LYS A 65 -12.57 -18.37 -9.03
C LYS A 65 -11.26 -17.83 -8.48
N VAL A 66 -10.33 -17.47 -9.35
CA VAL A 66 -9.06 -16.85 -8.98
C VAL A 66 -9.22 -15.33 -8.90
N VAL A 67 -8.47 -14.73 -8.00
CA VAL A 67 -8.26 -13.29 -7.90
C VAL A 67 -6.76 -13.05 -7.84
N SER A 68 -6.24 -12.29 -8.80
CA SER A 68 -4.85 -11.84 -8.89
C SER A 68 -4.82 -10.31 -8.99
N SER A 69 -3.63 -9.73 -8.78
CA SER A 69 -3.40 -8.28 -8.87
C SER A 69 -4.36 -7.45 -8.00
N ILE A 70 -4.73 -7.98 -6.82
CA ILE A 70 -5.72 -7.36 -5.93
C ILE A 70 -5.30 -5.98 -5.46
N LYS A 71 -3.98 -5.73 -5.37
CA LYS A 71 -3.39 -4.43 -5.05
C LYS A 71 -3.91 -3.31 -5.96
N ARG A 72 -4.14 -3.58 -7.26
CA ARG A 72 -4.73 -2.62 -8.22
C ARG A 72 -6.21 -2.28 -7.94
N LYS A 73 -6.86 -3.00 -7.02
CA LYS A 73 -8.27 -2.81 -6.63
C LYS A 73 -8.41 -2.21 -5.23
N MET A 74 -7.31 -2.01 -4.50
CA MET A 74 -7.34 -1.36 -3.19
C MET A 74 -7.86 0.08 -3.32
N GLY A 75 -8.70 0.52 -2.39
CA GLY A 75 -9.34 1.84 -2.44
C GLY A 75 -10.48 1.96 -3.47
N THR A 76 -10.90 0.87 -4.12
CA THR A 76 -12.01 0.88 -5.11
C THR A 76 -13.28 0.21 -4.56
N ASP A 77 -14.41 0.37 -5.26
CA ASP A 77 -15.67 -0.29 -4.95
C ASP A 77 -15.74 -1.78 -5.36
N TYR A 78 -14.65 -2.33 -5.89
CA TYR A 78 -14.56 -3.72 -6.35
C TYR A 78 -15.12 -4.71 -5.33
N LYS A 79 -15.87 -5.71 -5.80
CA LYS A 79 -16.32 -6.86 -4.99
C LYS A 79 -16.20 -8.16 -5.77
N LYS A 80 -15.58 -9.18 -5.16
CA LYS A 80 -15.58 -10.56 -5.68
C LYS A 80 -16.78 -11.32 -5.14
N ASN A 81 -17.66 -11.80 -6.01
CA ASN A 81 -18.76 -12.69 -5.62
C ASN A 81 -18.22 -14.11 -5.40
N VAL A 82 -18.39 -14.65 -4.19
CA VAL A 82 -18.08 -16.05 -3.84
C VAL A 82 -19.23 -16.57 -2.98
N GLY A 83 -20.05 -17.45 -3.56
CA GLY A 83 -21.28 -17.91 -2.91
C GLY A 83 -22.19 -16.73 -2.52
N ARG A 84 -22.57 -16.65 -1.24
CA ARG A 84 -23.39 -15.57 -0.67
C ARG A 84 -22.61 -14.32 -0.28
N TYR A 85 -21.27 -14.36 -0.34
CA TYR A 85 -20.43 -13.22 0.05
C TYR A 85 -19.99 -12.40 -1.16
N LYS A 86 -19.92 -11.09 -0.94
CA LYS A 86 -19.27 -10.12 -1.81
C LYS A 86 -18.01 -9.65 -1.12
N PHE A 87 -16.88 -10.29 -1.41
CA PHE A 87 -15.62 -9.99 -0.74
C PHE A 87 -15.03 -8.68 -1.27
N PRO A 88 -14.73 -7.71 -0.40
CA PRO A 88 -14.06 -6.47 -0.78
C PRO A 88 -12.55 -6.71 -0.99
N PRO A 89 -11.84 -5.81 -1.68
CA PRO A 89 -10.41 -5.98 -1.94
C PRO A 89 -9.59 -6.10 -0.66
N GLU A 90 -9.96 -5.40 0.40
CA GLU A 90 -9.28 -5.44 1.69
C GLU A 90 -9.38 -6.83 2.34
N TYR A 91 -10.53 -7.51 2.25
CA TYR A 91 -10.65 -8.88 2.77
C TYR A 91 -9.78 -9.85 1.98
N ILE A 92 -9.72 -9.71 0.65
CA ILE A 92 -8.89 -10.56 -0.20
C ILE A 92 -7.39 -10.31 0.08
N GLY A 93 -7.00 -9.04 0.27
CA GLY A 93 -5.66 -8.68 0.73
C GLY A 93 -5.35 -9.25 2.12
N ALA A 94 -6.31 -9.23 3.04
CA ALA A 94 -6.16 -9.81 4.37
C ALA A 94 -5.87 -11.31 4.34
N LEU A 95 -6.43 -12.05 3.38
CA LEU A 95 -6.08 -13.47 3.17
C LEU A 95 -4.58 -13.61 2.86
N ILE A 96 -4.04 -12.77 1.98
CA ILE A 96 -2.63 -12.77 1.62
C ILE A 96 -1.77 -12.41 2.84
N PHE A 97 -2.11 -11.35 3.58
CA PHE A 97 -1.43 -11.01 4.84
C PHE A 97 -1.43 -12.17 5.84
N GLN A 98 -2.57 -12.86 6.01
CA GLN A 98 -2.66 -14.01 6.89
C GLN A 98 -1.72 -15.15 6.46
N LYS A 99 -1.63 -15.45 5.15
CA LYS A 99 -0.68 -16.44 4.61
C LYS A 99 0.77 -16.05 4.90
N LEU A 100 1.11 -14.79 4.65
CA LEU A 100 2.45 -14.25 4.89
C LEU A 100 2.84 -14.42 6.38
N ILE A 101 2.02 -13.94 7.31
CA ILE A 101 2.31 -14.06 8.75
C ILE A 101 2.37 -15.53 9.20
N HIS A 102 1.49 -16.37 8.68
CA HIS A 102 1.53 -17.80 8.97
C HIS A 102 2.86 -18.43 8.54
N ASP A 103 3.28 -18.19 7.31
CA ASP A 103 4.56 -18.68 6.78
C ASP A 103 5.75 -18.14 7.59
N ALA A 104 5.72 -16.84 7.93
CA ALA A 104 6.76 -16.22 8.72
C ALA A 104 6.89 -16.87 10.10
N ARG A 105 5.76 -17.17 10.73
CA ARG A 105 5.73 -17.88 12.00
C ARG A 105 6.29 -19.29 11.89
N GLU A 106 5.83 -20.08 10.91
CA GLU A 106 6.31 -21.45 10.73
C GLU A 106 7.82 -21.49 10.40
N ARG A 107 8.30 -20.52 9.61
CA ARG A 107 9.71 -20.49 9.19
C ARG A 107 10.67 -20.00 10.26
N THR A 108 10.25 -19.05 11.09
CA THR A 108 11.13 -18.39 12.08
C THR A 108 10.90 -18.86 13.51
N GLY A 109 9.76 -19.50 13.80
CA GLY A 109 9.30 -19.80 15.16
C GLY A 109 8.85 -18.58 15.96
N LYS A 110 8.84 -17.38 15.35
CA LYS A 110 8.43 -16.11 15.98
C LYS A 110 6.97 -15.80 15.69
N THR A 111 6.36 -14.98 16.54
CA THR A 111 5.02 -14.43 16.27
C THR A 111 5.14 -12.95 15.99
N PHE A 112 4.60 -12.50 14.84
CA PHE A 112 4.64 -11.12 14.40
C PHE A 112 3.25 -10.51 14.53
N TYR A 113 3.10 -9.57 15.46
CA TYR A 113 1.85 -8.83 15.66
C TYR A 113 1.87 -7.45 15.01
N ASP A 114 3.07 -6.89 14.84
CA ASP A 114 3.29 -5.56 14.29
C ASP A 114 4.04 -5.68 12.95
N ALA A 115 3.67 -4.83 11.99
CA ALA A 115 4.30 -4.81 10.68
C ALA A 115 4.55 -3.38 10.18
N VAL A 116 5.65 -3.22 9.44
CA VAL A 116 5.81 -2.13 8.48
C VAL A 116 5.44 -2.68 7.11
N VAL A 117 4.53 -1.99 6.41
CA VAL A 117 4.01 -2.44 5.12
C VAL A 117 4.39 -1.43 4.04
N SER A 118 4.95 -1.90 2.94
CA SER A 118 5.27 -1.03 1.81
C SER A 118 4.04 -0.66 0.99
N VAL A 119 4.04 0.56 0.44
CA VAL A 119 3.06 1.04 -0.53
C VAL A 119 3.76 1.83 -1.64
N PRO A 120 3.22 1.88 -2.86
CA PRO A 120 3.75 2.75 -3.91
C PRO A 120 3.71 4.22 -3.47
N ALA A 121 4.72 5.00 -3.86
CA ALA A 121 4.83 6.40 -3.44
C ALA A 121 3.63 7.25 -3.88
N ASN A 122 3.08 6.95 -5.06
CA ASN A 122 1.93 7.63 -5.65
C ASN A 122 0.55 7.15 -5.15
N TYR A 123 0.49 6.28 -4.14
CA TYR A 123 -0.79 5.84 -3.59
C TYR A 123 -1.58 6.99 -2.97
N SER A 124 -2.87 7.07 -3.34
CA SER A 124 -3.82 7.98 -2.71
C SER A 124 -4.14 7.54 -1.27
N ASP A 125 -4.69 8.48 -0.50
CA ASP A 125 -5.10 8.25 0.88
C ASP A 125 -5.98 7.00 1.03
N SER A 126 -6.95 6.85 0.13
CA SER A 126 -7.88 5.71 0.10
C SER A 126 -7.17 4.36 -0.08
N GLN A 127 -6.12 4.32 -0.88
CA GLN A 127 -5.36 3.12 -1.16
C GLN A 127 -4.46 2.76 0.03
N ARG A 128 -3.80 3.76 0.63
CA ARG A 128 -3.01 3.60 1.87
C ARG A 128 -3.87 3.04 2.99
N GLN A 129 -5.06 3.61 3.19
CA GLN A 129 -6.01 3.14 4.20
C GLN A 129 -6.53 1.73 3.90
N ALA A 130 -6.81 1.38 2.63
CA ALA A 130 -7.26 0.04 2.25
C ALA A 130 -6.19 -1.04 2.54
N ILE A 131 -4.91 -0.74 2.32
CA ILE A 131 -3.79 -1.62 2.68
C ILE A 131 -3.72 -1.83 4.20
N ARG A 132 -3.83 -0.73 4.97
CA ARG A 132 -3.87 -0.80 6.43
C ARG A 132 -5.07 -1.62 6.93
N ASP A 133 -6.25 -1.37 6.37
CA ASP A 133 -7.48 -2.10 6.72
C ASP A 133 -7.35 -3.60 6.41
N ALA A 134 -6.72 -3.97 5.28
CA ALA A 134 -6.44 -5.36 4.93
C ALA A 134 -5.51 -6.04 5.96
N ALA A 135 -4.42 -5.39 6.35
CA ALA A 135 -3.51 -5.92 7.36
C ALA A 135 -4.21 -6.07 8.74
N GLU A 136 -5.01 -5.08 9.14
CA GLU A 136 -5.76 -5.15 10.38
C GLU A 136 -6.84 -6.25 10.35
N ILE A 137 -7.55 -6.46 9.24
CA ILE A 137 -8.49 -7.59 9.08
C ILE A 137 -7.76 -8.93 9.23
N ALA A 138 -6.48 -9.01 8.86
CA ALA A 138 -5.63 -10.19 9.05
C ALA A 138 -5.12 -10.37 10.49
N GLY A 139 -5.43 -9.44 11.39
CA GLY A 139 -4.98 -9.46 12.79
C GLY A 139 -3.57 -8.89 12.99
N ILE A 140 -3.12 -8.01 12.10
CA ILE A 140 -1.79 -7.39 12.15
C ILE A 140 -1.94 -5.89 12.45
N ASN A 141 -1.15 -5.39 13.38
CA ASN A 141 -1.05 -3.96 13.64
C ASN A 141 -0.01 -3.32 12.69
N VAL A 142 -0.42 -2.36 11.87
CA VAL A 142 0.50 -1.64 10.99
C VAL A 142 1.07 -0.45 11.77
N VAL A 143 2.37 -0.50 12.06
CA VAL A 143 3.06 0.58 12.80
C VAL A 143 3.53 1.71 11.89
N ARG A 144 3.77 1.42 10.61
CA ARG A 144 4.13 2.40 9.59
C ARG A 144 3.76 1.89 8.20
N LEU A 145 3.26 2.77 7.35
CA LEU A 145 3.29 2.56 5.90
C LEU A 145 4.54 3.25 5.35
N ILE A 146 5.38 2.52 4.63
CA ILE A 146 6.59 3.06 4.02
C ILE A 146 6.45 3.07 2.51
N ASN A 147 6.90 4.15 1.86
CA ASN A 147 6.95 4.17 0.41
C ASN A 147 7.99 3.15 -0.10
N GLU A 148 7.61 2.34 -1.09
CA GLU A 148 8.47 1.35 -1.74
C GLU A 148 9.86 1.89 -2.12
N PRO A 149 10.00 3.06 -2.78
CA PRO A 149 11.31 3.59 -3.11
C PRO A 149 12.15 3.96 -1.87
N THR A 150 11.52 4.49 -0.83
CA THR A 150 12.17 4.79 0.45
C THR A 150 12.65 3.52 1.13
N ALA A 151 11.82 2.47 1.14
CA ALA A 151 12.22 1.17 1.66
C ALA A 151 13.41 0.59 0.88
N ALA A 152 13.37 0.64 -0.46
CA ALA A 152 14.49 0.19 -1.27
C ALA A 152 15.78 0.97 -0.94
N ALA A 153 15.73 2.30 -0.83
CA ALA A 153 16.89 3.10 -0.45
C ALA A 153 17.48 2.70 0.92
N LEU A 154 16.63 2.39 1.91
CA LEU A 154 17.07 1.88 3.22
C LEU A 154 17.83 0.55 3.10
N ALA A 155 17.32 -0.38 2.27
CA ALA A 155 17.92 -1.70 2.11
C ALA A 155 19.29 -1.67 1.45
N TYR A 156 19.50 -0.75 0.50
CA TYR A 156 20.80 -0.58 -0.16
C TYR A 156 21.86 0.06 0.75
N GLY A 157 21.49 0.50 1.96
CA GLY A 157 22.44 0.71 3.04
C GLY A 157 23.49 1.77 2.76
N ILE A 158 23.07 2.92 2.20
CA ILE A 158 23.94 4.08 1.97
C ILE A 158 24.31 4.67 3.35
N ARG A 159 25.37 4.13 3.94
CA ARG A 159 25.94 4.47 5.25
C ARG A 159 27.20 5.32 5.09
N GLU A 160 27.22 6.22 4.11
CA GLU A 160 28.36 7.12 3.94
C GLU A 160 28.15 8.42 4.72
N ASP A 161 29.25 8.99 5.23
CA ASP A 161 29.31 10.35 5.81
C ASP A 161 29.20 11.45 4.73
N ARG A 162 28.62 11.14 3.57
CA ARG A 162 28.54 12.03 2.42
C ARG A 162 27.10 12.12 1.95
N ASP A 163 26.70 13.34 1.61
CA ASP A 163 25.44 13.61 0.93
C ASP A 163 25.46 12.92 -0.44
N ARG A 164 24.44 12.12 -0.72
CA ARG A 164 24.29 11.42 -1.99
C ARG A 164 22.89 11.63 -2.56
N LYS A 165 22.81 11.85 -3.87
CA LYS A 165 21.56 11.87 -4.63
C LYS A 165 21.33 10.49 -5.24
N VAL A 166 20.25 9.86 -4.84
CA VAL A 166 19.93 8.48 -5.20
C VAL A 166 18.66 8.47 -6.03
N LEU A 167 18.73 7.88 -7.21
CA LEU A 167 17.54 7.63 -8.03
C LEU A 167 17.10 6.18 -7.82
N VAL A 168 15.85 6.01 -7.41
CA VAL A 168 15.19 4.70 -7.36
C VAL A 168 14.32 4.53 -8.59
N TYR A 169 14.67 3.55 -9.42
CA TYR A 169 13.92 3.14 -10.61
C TYR A 169 13.14 1.87 -10.26
N ASP A 170 11.88 2.01 -9.88
CA ASP A 170 11.01 0.89 -9.53
C ASP A 170 10.15 0.49 -10.73
N PHE A 171 10.51 -0.64 -11.36
CA PHE A 171 9.74 -1.22 -12.44
C PHE A 171 9.09 -2.52 -12.00
N GLY A 172 7.87 -2.38 -11.47
CA GLY A 172 7.08 -3.46 -10.96
C GLY A 172 6.33 -4.26 -12.03
N GLY A 173 5.44 -5.14 -11.56
CA GLY A 173 4.55 -5.92 -12.42
C GLY A 173 3.42 -5.10 -13.06
N GLY A 174 3.10 -3.92 -12.54
CA GLY A 174 1.97 -3.13 -13.03
C GLY A 174 2.08 -1.62 -12.97
N THR A 175 3.10 -1.10 -12.31
CA THR A 175 3.40 0.32 -12.20
C THR A 175 4.89 0.52 -12.42
N PHE A 176 5.22 1.72 -12.85
CA PHE A 176 6.58 2.21 -12.93
C PHE A 176 6.66 3.49 -12.10
N ASP A 177 7.59 3.56 -11.16
CA ASP A 177 7.77 4.69 -10.26
C ASP A 177 9.24 5.10 -10.25
N VAL A 178 9.48 6.41 -10.18
CA VAL A 178 10.82 7.00 -10.06
C VAL A 178 10.81 7.96 -8.89
N SER A 179 11.78 7.79 -7.99
CA SER A 179 11.98 8.71 -6.87
C SER A 179 13.43 9.13 -6.80
N ILE A 180 13.65 10.39 -6.44
CA ILE A 180 14.97 10.92 -6.13
C ILE A 180 15.03 11.19 -4.63
N LEU A 181 16.07 10.68 -3.98
CA LEU A 181 16.28 10.83 -2.56
C LEU A 181 17.63 11.49 -2.30
N SER A 182 17.66 12.44 -1.37
CA SER A 182 18.87 12.87 -0.68
C SER A 182 19.13 11.94 0.50
N VAL A 183 20.29 11.31 0.51
CA VAL A 183 20.73 10.47 1.63
C VAL A 183 21.95 11.10 2.28
N SER A 184 21.87 11.37 3.59
CA SER A 184 22.97 11.97 4.35
C SER A 184 22.94 11.48 5.80
N SER A 185 24.02 10.87 6.28
CA SER A 185 24.18 10.46 7.69
C SER A 185 22.97 9.73 8.31
N GLY A 186 22.27 8.90 7.52
CA GLY A 186 21.08 8.15 7.95
C GLY A 186 19.75 8.90 7.84
N PHE A 187 19.76 10.15 7.37
CA PHE A 187 18.58 10.86 6.89
C PHE A 187 18.29 10.45 5.45
N PHE A 188 17.07 10.01 5.21
CA PHE A 188 16.54 9.66 3.89
C PHE A 188 15.43 10.64 3.55
N ASP A 189 15.73 11.57 2.66
CA ASP A 189 14.83 12.66 2.31
C ASP A 189 14.38 12.55 0.85
N VAL A 190 13.08 12.36 0.61
CA VAL A 190 12.54 12.20 -0.75
C VAL A 190 12.40 13.56 -1.43
N ASP A 191 13.24 13.88 -2.39
CA ASP A 191 13.22 15.17 -3.10
C ASP A 191 12.04 15.26 -4.08
N ALA A 192 11.83 14.19 -4.84
CA ALA A 192 10.76 14.10 -5.82
C ALA A 192 10.32 12.66 -6.00
N SER A 193 9.02 12.46 -6.29
CA SER A 193 8.50 11.16 -6.71
C SER A 193 7.44 11.32 -7.78
N THR A 194 7.52 10.49 -8.82
CA THR A 194 6.59 10.47 -9.95
C THR A 194 6.56 9.07 -10.56
N GLY A 195 5.68 8.82 -11.54
CA GLY A 195 5.56 7.50 -12.13
C GLY A 195 4.49 7.40 -13.22
N GLU A 196 4.16 6.17 -13.56
CA GLU A 196 3.09 5.78 -14.46
C GLU A 196 2.32 4.56 -13.91
N HIS A 197 1.05 4.76 -13.60
CA HIS A 197 0.18 3.75 -12.96
C HIS A 197 -0.20 2.56 -13.87
N ARG A 198 0.10 2.63 -15.17
CA ARG A 198 -0.25 1.60 -16.17
C ARG A 198 0.94 1.31 -17.10
N LEU A 199 2.06 0.96 -16.47
CA LEU A 199 3.26 0.52 -17.14
C LEU A 199 3.96 -0.49 -16.24
N GLY A 200 4.07 -1.75 -16.66
CA GLY A 200 4.69 -2.80 -15.85
C GLY A 200 4.99 -4.07 -16.63
N GLY A 201 5.43 -5.09 -15.89
CA GLY A 201 5.65 -6.43 -16.43
C GLY A 201 4.41 -7.06 -17.08
N ASP A 202 3.20 -6.74 -16.62
CA ASP A 202 1.93 -7.19 -17.22
C ASP A 202 1.79 -6.66 -18.67
N ASP A 203 2.17 -5.41 -18.93
CA ASP A 203 2.07 -4.82 -20.28
C ASP A 203 3.07 -5.48 -21.26
N MET A 204 4.22 -5.91 -20.75
CA MET A 204 5.19 -6.68 -21.52
C MET A 204 4.69 -8.10 -21.83
N ASP A 205 3.99 -8.73 -20.87
CA ASP A 205 3.34 -10.03 -21.10
C ASP A 205 2.30 -9.90 -22.21
N GLU A 206 1.49 -8.84 -22.22
CA GLU A 206 0.53 -8.57 -23.29
C GLU A 206 1.18 -8.42 -24.68
N ARG A 207 2.41 -7.88 -24.77
CA ARG A 207 3.17 -7.85 -26.04
C ARG A 207 3.55 -9.24 -26.53
N ILE A 208 3.97 -10.12 -25.61
CA ILE A 208 4.26 -11.52 -25.93
C ILE A 208 2.97 -12.24 -26.33
N ILE A 209 1.88 -12.09 -25.56
CA ILE A 209 0.57 -12.70 -25.85
C ILE A 209 0.09 -12.27 -27.25
N ALA A 210 0.15 -10.98 -27.59
CA ALA A 210 -0.25 -10.49 -28.89
C ALA A 210 0.62 -11.09 -30.02
N HIS A 211 1.93 -11.25 -29.79
CA HIS A 211 2.83 -11.90 -30.73
C HIS A 211 2.48 -13.38 -30.94
N VAL A 212 2.38 -14.15 -29.84
CA VAL A 212 2.01 -15.57 -29.83
C VAL A 212 0.67 -15.78 -30.52
N THR A 213 -0.35 -15.00 -30.14
CA THR A 213 -1.71 -15.06 -30.71
C THR A 213 -1.71 -14.83 -32.21
N LYS A 214 -0.93 -13.86 -32.69
CA LYS A 214 -0.81 -13.58 -34.13
C LYS A 214 -0.21 -14.76 -34.90
N VAL A 215 0.77 -15.48 -34.32
CA VAL A 215 1.36 -16.68 -34.95
C VAL A 215 0.38 -17.84 -34.87
N LEU A 216 -0.20 -18.08 -33.70
CA LEU A 216 -1.18 -19.12 -33.43
C LEU A 216 -2.39 -19.04 -34.37
N GLN A 217 -2.94 -17.86 -34.60
CA GLN A 217 -4.07 -17.66 -35.51
C GLN A 217 -3.73 -17.97 -36.97
N LYS A 218 -2.48 -17.78 -37.41
CA LYS A 218 -2.05 -18.16 -38.75
C LYS A 218 -2.02 -19.67 -38.92
N GLU A 219 -1.67 -20.43 -37.88
CA GLU A 219 -1.63 -21.90 -37.91
C GLU A 219 -3.02 -22.54 -37.72
N LEU A 220 -3.89 -21.91 -36.93
CA LEU A 220 -5.25 -22.42 -36.69
C LEU A 220 -6.23 -22.10 -37.83
N GLY A 221 -5.97 -21.03 -38.59
CA GLY A 221 -6.90 -20.50 -39.59
C GLY A 221 -7.93 -19.54 -38.99
N LYS A 222 -8.61 -18.76 -39.85
CA LYS A 222 -9.61 -17.76 -39.42
C LYS A 222 -10.79 -18.46 -38.72
N GLY A 223 -10.97 -18.22 -37.43
CA GLY A 223 -12.14 -18.66 -36.66
C GLY A 223 -11.87 -19.35 -35.33
N ALA A 224 -10.61 -19.64 -34.97
CA ALA A 224 -10.30 -20.19 -33.65
C ALA A 224 -10.64 -19.19 -32.54
N LYS A 225 -11.55 -19.60 -31.64
CA LYS A 225 -12.00 -18.77 -30.52
C LYS A 225 -11.01 -18.93 -29.37
N ILE A 226 -10.43 -17.82 -28.92
CA ILE A 226 -9.62 -17.80 -27.70
C ILE A 226 -10.59 -17.67 -26.54
N ASP A 227 -10.87 -18.79 -25.88
CA ASP A 227 -11.68 -18.79 -24.66
C ASP A 227 -10.84 -18.33 -23.43
N GLN A 228 -11.51 -18.19 -22.29
CA GLN A 228 -10.87 -17.70 -21.06
C GLN A 228 -9.77 -18.63 -20.54
N GLY A 229 -9.89 -19.95 -20.76
CA GLY A 229 -8.87 -20.91 -20.33
C GLY A 229 -7.62 -20.81 -21.20
N LEU A 230 -7.79 -20.66 -22.52
CA LEU A 230 -6.67 -20.42 -23.44
C LEU A 230 -6.02 -19.05 -23.17
N GLN A 231 -6.79 -18.01 -22.85
CA GLN A 231 -6.24 -16.71 -22.42
C GLN A 231 -5.39 -16.84 -21.15
N ALA A 232 -5.86 -17.56 -20.13
CA ALA A 232 -5.10 -17.79 -18.91
C ALA A 232 -3.79 -18.54 -19.19
N THR A 233 -3.85 -19.57 -20.04
CA THR A 233 -2.68 -20.36 -20.47
C THR A 233 -1.67 -19.50 -21.22
N LEU A 234 -2.14 -18.65 -22.15
CA LEU A 234 -1.29 -17.72 -22.90
C LEU A 234 -0.61 -16.72 -21.96
N LYS A 235 -1.34 -16.19 -20.98
CA LYS A 235 -0.79 -15.23 -20.01
C LYS A 235 0.33 -15.85 -19.17
N GLU A 236 0.12 -17.05 -18.64
CA GLU A 236 1.13 -17.75 -17.84
C GLU A 236 2.37 -18.09 -18.68
N ALA A 237 2.18 -18.66 -19.87
CA ALA A 237 3.30 -19.00 -20.75
C ALA A 237 4.07 -17.76 -21.23
N ALA A 238 3.40 -16.61 -21.40
CA ALA A 238 4.04 -15.34 -21.73
C ALA A 238 4.89 -14.81 -20.57
N GLU A 239 4.35 -14.83 -19.34
CA GLU A 239 5.09 -14.41 -18.13
C GLU A 239 6.33 -15.29 -17.91
N GLU A 240 6.19 -16.61 -18.02
CA GLU A 240 7.31 -17.55 -17.89
C GLU A 240 8.38 -17.31 -18.96
N ALA A 241 7.96 -17.06 -20.21
CA ALA A 241 8.89 -16.75 -21.28
C ALA A 241 9.63 -15.43 -21.04
N LYS A 242 8.94 -14.38 -20.60
CA LYS A 242 9.54 -13.09 -20.22
C LYS A 242 10.62 -13.27 -19.14
N ILE A 243 10.28 -14.00 -18.07
CA ILE A 243 11.20 -14.26 -16.96
C ILE A 243 12.41 -15.07 -17.46
N SER A 244 12.18 -16.13 -18.23
CA SER A 244 13.25 -16.97 -18.79
C SER A 244 14.20 -16.16 -19.69
N LEU A 245 13.66 -15.26 -20.53
CA LEU A 245 14.46 -14.43 -21.44
C LEU A 245 15.27 -13.35 -20.72
N SER A 246 15.06 -13.14 -19.42
CA SER A 246 15.89 -12.24 -18.61
C SER A 246 17.27 -12.86 -18.31
N THR A 247 17.40 -14.20 -18.39
CA THR A 247 18.67 -14.92 -18.20
C THR A 247 19.12 -15.68 -19.44
N GLU A 248 18.18 -16.22 -20.22
CA GLU A 248 18.44 -17.03 -21.42
C GLU A 248 18.32 -16.21 -22.71
N GLU A 249 19.05 -16.60 -23.76
CA GLU A 249 18.98 -15.94 -25.09
C GLU A 249 17.72 -16.31 -25.88
N SER A 250 17.10 -17.44 -25.56
CA SER A 250 15.89 -17.94 -26.21
C SER A 250 15.10 -18.86 -25.30
N THR A 251 13.80 -18.97 -25.54
CA THR A 251 12.91 -19.89 -24.82
C THR A 251 11.84 -20.43 -25.77
N THR A 252 11.18 -21.52 -25.38
CA THR A 252 10.10 -22.13 -26.16
C THR A 252 8.78 -22.00 -25.41
N ILE A 253 7.88 -21.18 -25.96
CA ILE A 253 6.50 -21.03 -25.48
C ILE A 253 5.71 -22.25 -25.93
N THR A 254 5.13 -22.98 -24.99
CA THR A 254 4.32 -24.17 -25.27
C THR A 254 2.89 -23.99 -24.78
N ILE A 255 1.93 -24.14 -25.69
CA ILE A 255 0.49 -24.05 -25.39
C ILE A 255 -0.15 -25.43 -25.63
N PRO A 256 -0.47 -26.20 -24.58
CA PRO A 256 -0.83 -27.62 -24.70
C PRO A 256 -2.18 -27.87 -25.36
N PHE A 257 -3.21 -27.08 -25.06
CA PHE A 257 -4.60 -27.34 -25.47
C PHE A 257 -5.16 -26.21 -26.32
N VAL A 258 -4.74 -26.15 -27.59
CA VAL A 258 -5.18 -25.09 -28.51
C VAL A 258 -6.50 -25.42 -29.22
N ALA A 259 -6.66 -26.68 -29.63
CA ALA A 259 -7.87 -27.19 -30.28
C ALA A 259 -7.97 -28.71 -30.12
N GLU A 260 -9.18 -29.25 -30.22
CA GLU A 260 -9.43 -30.69 -30.17
C GLU A 260 -8.67 -31.41 -31.31
N ASN A 261 -8.00 -32.52 -30.97
CA ASN A 261 -7.19 -33.33 -31.91
C ASN A 261 -6.02 -32.59 -32.59
N ARG A 262 -5.48 -31.51 -31.99
CA ARG A 262 -4.23 -30.89 -32.44
C ARG A 262 -3.09 -31.11 -31.43
N PRO A 263 -1.82 -31.20 -31.88
CA PRO A 263 -0.68 -31.21 -30.97
C PRO A 263 -0.56 -29.85 -30.23
N PRO A 264 0.22 -29.80 -29.13
CA PRO A 264 0.60 -28.55 -28.49
C PRO A 264 1.19 -27.56 -29.51
N PHE A 265 0.77 -26.30 -29.43
CA PHE A 265 1.43 -25.24 -30.17
C PHE A 265 2.76 -24.91 -29.50
N THR A 266 3.81 -24.72 -30.30
CA THR A 266 5.13 -24.34 -29.80
C THR A 266 5.65 -23.16 -30.60
N LEU A 267 6.25 -22.19 -29.91
CA LEU A 267 6.88 -21.03 -30.54
C LEU A 267 8.21 -20.75 -29.86
N GLN A 268 9.29 -20.76 -30.65
CA GLN A 268 10.59 -20.26 -30.22
C GLN A 268 10.57 -18.73 -30.19
N LEU A 269 10.95 -18.15 -29.05
CA LEU A 269 11.07 -16.70 -28.85
C LEU A 269 12.50 -16.38 -28.40
N THR A 270 13.17 -15.48 -29.10
CA THR A 270 14.51 -15.00 -28.74
C THR A 270 14.44 -13.74 -27.88
N ARG A 271 15.47 -13.46 -27.07
CA ARG A 271 15.59 -12.23 -26.29
C ARG A 271 15.55 -11.01 -27.20
N GLU A 272 16.30 -11.01 -28.30
CA GLU A 272 16.28 -9.94 -29.30
C GLU A 272 14.86 -9.64 -29.79
N LYS A 273 14.08 -10.69 -30.11
CA LYS A 273 12.70 -10.50 -30.55
C LYS A 273 11.84 -9.94 -29.43
N PHE A 274 11.96 -10.45 -28.22
CA PHE A 274 11.23 -9.95 -27.05
C PHE A 274 11.54 -8.47 -26.79
N GLU A 275 12.81 -8.09 -26.72
CA GLU A 275 13.24 -6.70 -26.51
C GLU A 275 12.69 -5.78 -27.61
N SER A 276 12.64 -6.22 -28.87
CA SER A 276 12.00 -5.45 -29.96
C SER A 276 10.50 -5.20 -29.75
N LEU A 277 9.80 -6.05 -29.00
CA LEU A 277 8.35 -5.94 -28.76
C LEU A 277 8.00 -4.97 -27.63
N ILE A 278 8.97 -4.70 -26.74
CA ILE A 278 8.80 -3.89 -25.52
C ILE A 278 9.61 -2.61 -25.53
N GLN A 279 10.38 -2.33 -26.57
CA GLN A 279 11.25 -1.15 -26.65
C GLN A 279 10.50 0.16 -26.38
N ASP A 280 9.29 0.30 -26.91
CA ASP A 280 8.44 1.49 -26.67
C ASP A 280 7.95 1.59 -25.22
N LEU A 281 7.77 0.45 -24.54
CA LEU A 281 7.40 0.43 -23.12
C LEU A 281 8.57 0.84 -22.23
N ILE A 282 9.80 0.47 -22.60
CA ILE A 282 11.02 0.93 -21.92
C ILE A 282 11.21 2.43 -22.18
N GLU A 283 11.06 2.91 -23.41
CA GLU A 283 11.24 4.33 -23.73
C GLU A 283 10.27 5.24 -22.97
N ARG A 284 9.03 4.78 -22.71
CA ARG A 284 8.04 5.49 -21.89
C ARG A 284 8.52 5.79 -20.46
N THR A 285 9.53 5.09 -19.94
CA THR A 285 10.08 5.37 -18.62
C THR A 285 10.97 6.62 -18.60
N ARG A 286 11.35 7.17 -19.75
CA ARG A 286 12.11 8.42 -19.87
C ARG A 286 11.36 9.61 -19.26
N ASP A 287 10.11 9.82 -19.66
CA ASP A 287 9.37 11.02 -19.26
C ASP A 287 9.17 11.13 -17.74
N PRO A 288 8.85 10.05 -16.99
CA PRO A 288 8.88 10.09 -15.53
C PRO A 288 10.27 10.39 -14.95
N MET A 289 11.36 9.86 -15.52
CA MET A 289 12.72 10.18 -15.04
C MET A 289 13.07 11.66 -15.25
N GLU A 290 12.78 12.22 -16.42
CA GLU A 290 13.00 13.64 -16.71
C GLU A 290 12.16 14.55 -15.81
N ARG A 291 10.90 14.17 -15.56
CA ARG A 291 10.04 14.89 -14.60
C ARG A 291 10.57 14.80 -13.18
N ALA A 292 11.05 13.64 -12.73
CA ALA A 292 11.62 13.49 -11.39
C ALA A 292 12.83 14.41 -11.20
N LEU A 293 13.75 14.44 -12.19
CA LEU A 293 14.92 15.31 -12.21
C LEU A 293 14.52 16.79 -12.16
N ALA A 294 13.55 17.20 -13.00
CA ALA A 294 13.03 18.56 -13.02
C ALA A 294 12.37 18.96 -11.68
N ASP A 295 11.53 18.09 -11.12
CA ASP A 295 10.87 18.30 -9.83
C ASP A 295 11.90 18.42 -8.68
N ALA A 296 13.00 17.66 -8.74
CA ALA A 296 14.12 17.75 -7.80
C ALA A 296 15.08 18.91 -8.10
N SER A 297 14.90 19.63 -9.21
CA SER A 297 15.83 20.65 -9.71
C SER A 297 17.25 20.14 -9.88
N LEU A 298 17.40 18.94 -10.45
CA LEU A 298 18.68 18.28 -10.69
C LEU A 298 18.88 17.95 -12.16
N GLU A 299 20.13 18.00 -12.61
CA GLU A 299 20.58 17.43 -13.86
C GLU A 299 20.95 15.95 -13.68
N LYS A 300 20.95 15.19 -14.78
CA LYS A 300 21.16 13.73 -14.72
C LYS A 300 22.54 13.31 -14.18
N ASP A 301 23.55 14.16 -14.33
CA ASP A 301 24.93 13.94 -13.86
C ASP A 301 25.11 14.23 -12.36
N GLU A 302 24.13 14.87 -11.73
CA GLU A 302 24.09 15.09 -10.28
C GLU A 302 23.56 13.90 -9.49
N ILE A 303 23.04 12.86 -10.17
CA ILE A 303 22.62 11.60 -9.53
C ILE A 303 23.85 10.76 -9.23
N ASP A 304 24.12 10.48 -7.95
CA ASP A 304 25.26 9.68 -7.49
C ASP A 304 25.04 8.18 -7.70
N ASP A 305 23.87 7.67 -7.33
CA ASP A 305 23.53 6.25 -7.39
C ASP A 305 22.19 5.99 -8.05
N ILE A 306 22.08 4.84 -8.69
CA ILE A 306 20.83 4.37 -9.29
C ILE A 306 20.51 3.00 -8.72
N LEU A 307 19.33 2.88 -8.11
CA LEU A 307 18.80 1.64 -7.56
C LEU A 307 17.75 1.08 -8.51
N LEU A 308 17.92 -0.16 -8.96
CA LEU A 308 16.90 -0.88 -9.70
C LEU A 308 16.04 -1.69 -8.73
N VAL A 309 14.73 -1.47 -8.77
CA VAL A 309 13.75 -2.13 -7.91
C VAL A 309 12.65 -2.74 -8.77
N GLY A 310 12.11 -3.88 -8.36
CA GLY A 310 11.04 -4.55 -9.08
C GLY A 310 11.54 -5.52 -10.16
N GLY A 311 10.85 -6.64 -10.30
CA GLY A 311 11.31 -7.75 -11.14
C GLY A 311 11.44 -7.42 -12.63
N THR A 312 10.75 -6.38 -13.13
CA THR A 312 10.85 -5.98 -14.55
C THR A 312 12.23 -5.37 -14.86
N THR A 313 12.95 -4.86 -13.86
CA THR A 313 14.31 -4.32 -14.02
C THR A 313 15.37 -5.38 -14.31
N LEU A 314 15.06 -6.67 -14.11
CA LEU A 314 15.95 -7.78 -14.46
C LEU A 314 16.06 -8.02 -15.96
N ILE A 315 15.16 -7.44 -16.75
CA ILE A 315 15.24 -7.52 -18.20
C ILE A 315 16.51 -6.75 -18.65
N PRO A 316 17.45 -7.40 -19.37
CA PRO A 316 18.71 -6.78 -19.74
C PRO A 316 18.57 -5.45 -20.49
N ALA A 317 17.57 -5.31 -21.38
CA ALA A 317 17.28 -4.06 -22.06
C ALA A 317 16.94 -2.89 -21.13
N VAL A 318 16.28 -3.14 -19.99
CA VAL A 318 15.96 -2.09 -19.02
C VAL A 318 17.23 -1.56 -18.36
N ARG A 319 18.10 -2.46 -17.87
CA ARG A 319 19.39 -2.07 -17.28
C ARG A 319 20.25 -1.30 -18.29
N ARG A 320 20.32 -1.77 -19.54
CA ARG A 320 21.07 -1.06 -20.61
C ARG A 320 20.51 0.34 -20.85
N PHE A 321 19.20 0.47 -20.98
CA PHE A 321 18.54 1.77 -21.17
C PHE A 321 18.86 2.77 -20.04
N VAL A 322 18.73 2.34 -18.78
CA VAL A 322 19.05 3.18 -17.62
C VAL A 322 20.53 3.57 -17.61
N THR A 323 21.41 2.61 -17.90
CA THR A 323 22.87 2.84 -17.96
C THR A 323 23.24 3.84 -19.06
N GLU A 324 22.65 3.69 -20.25
CA GLU A 324 22.87 4.60 -21.39
C GLU A 324 22.33 6.01 -21.12
N TYR A 325 21.17 6.11 -20.46
CA TYR A 325 20.54 7.40 -20.13
C TYR A 325 21.40 8.23 -19.17
N PHE A 326 21.82 7.63 -18.05
CA PHE A 326 22.61 8.29 -17.00
C PHE A 326 24.11 8.25 -17.24
N GLY A 327 24.60 7.38 -18.14
CA GLY A 327 26.03 7.16 -18.35
C GLY A 327 26.72 6.51 -17.15
N LYS A 328 25.97 5.80 -16.30
CA LYS A 328 26.43 5.19 -15.04
C LYS A 328 25.73 3.86 -14.80
N GLU A 329 26.47 2.88 -14.29
CA GLU A 329 25.93 1.58 -13.91
C GLU A 329 25.09 1.68 -12.64
N PRO A 330 23.88 1.07 -12.61
CA PRO A 330 23.10 0.94 -11.38
C PRO A 330 23.80 0.07 -10.34
N LEU A 331 23.57 0.37 -9.06
CA LEU A 331 24.15 -0.40 -7.95
C LEU A 331 23.72 -1.87 -7.99
N GLU A 332 24.62 -2.74 -7.52
CA GLU A 332 24.30 -4.15 -7.33
C GLU A 332 23.43 -4.34 -6.09
N GLY A 333 22.35 -5.11 -6.24
CA GLY A 333 21.44 -5.51 -5.16
C GLY A 333 20.35 -6.43 -5.68
N ASP A 334 19.51 -6.96 -4.78
CA ASP A 334 18.39 -7.81 -5.15
C ASP A 334 17.12 -6.96 -5.39
N PRO A 335 16.72 -6.72 -6.66
CA PRO A 335 15.55 -5.90 -6.97
C PRO A 335 14.24 -6.54 -6.50
N TYR A 336 14.22 -7.84 -6.14
CA TYR A 336 13.02 -8.52 -5.66
C TYR A 336 12.77 -8.36 -4.17
N THR A 337 13.82 -8.25 -3.34
CA THR A 337 13.68 -8.30 -1.86
C THR A 337 13.95 -6.97 -1.16
N ALA A 338 14.62 -6.03 -1.84
CA ALA A 338 15.05 -4.76 -1.25
C ALA A 338 13.92 -4.02 -0.52
N VAL A 339 12.71 -3.99 -1.08
CA VAL A 339 11.56 -3.32 -0.44
C VAL A 339 11.18 -3.96 0.90
N ALA A 340 11.14 -5.29 0.98
CA ALA A 340 10.81 -5.98 2.23
C ALA A 340 11.91 -5.83 3.28
N GLU A 341 13.18 -5.90 2.85
CA GLU A 341 14.35 -5.67 3.70
C GLU A 341 14.35 -4.25 4.27
N GLY A 342 14.08 -3.26 3.43
CA GLY A 342 13.92 -1.87 3.82
C GLY A 342 12.80 -1.63 4.80
N ALA A 343 11.64 -2.26 4.59
CA ALA A 343 10.53 -2.22 5.53
C ALA A 343 10.91 -2.83 6.89
N ALA A 344 11.73 -3.89 6.92
CA ALA A 344 12.23 -4.46 8.16
C ALA A 344 13.22 -3.53 8.88
N ILE A 345 14.12 -2.86 8.14
CA ILE A 345 15.02 -1.83 8.68
C ILE A 345 14.21 -0.68 9.29
N ALA A 346 13.21 -0.17 8.58
CA ALA A 346 12.31 0.86 9.08
C ALA A 346 11.55 0.40 10.33
N GLY A 347 11.12 -0.87 10.40
CA GLY A 347 10.49 -1.43 11.59
C GLY A 347 11.41 -1.43 12.81
N SER A 348 12.72 -1.50 12.61
CA SER A 348 13.70 -1.52 13.71
C SER A 348 13.74 -0.22 14.52
N THR A 349 13.36 0.92 13.93
CA THR A 349 13.34 2.25 14.60
C THR A 349 12.32 2.29 15.74
N TYR A 350 11.30 1.42 15.70
CA TYR A 350 10.27 1.28 16.73
C TYR A 350 10.68 0.33 17.88
N ILE A 351 11.92 -0.20 17.87
CA ILE A 351 12.42 -1.14 18.88
C ILE A 351 13.56 -0.48 19.66
N THR A 352 13.24 0.12 20.81
CA THR A 352 14.14 0.98 21.61
C THR A 352 15.36 0.27 22.20
N GLU A 353 15.31 -1.05 22.42
CA GLU A 353 16.30 -1.77 23.23
C GLU A 353 17.35 -2.58 22.44
N LYS A 354 17.17 -2.81 21.13
CA LYS A 354 17.92 -3.87 20.42
C LYS A 354 18.68 -3.52 19.16
N SER A 355 18.48 -2.35 18.56
CA SER A 355 19.09 -2.05 17.26
C SER A 355 20.04 -0.86 17.32
N ARG A 356 21.31 -1.08 16.93
CA ARG A 356 22.26 0.02 16.67
C ARG A 356 21.91 0.77 15.39
N VAL A 357 21.31 0.07 14.42
CA VAL A 357 20.87 0.63 13.13
C VAL A 357 19.70 1.59 13.32
N ALA A 358 18.81 1.30 14.27
CA ALA A 358 17.59 2.06 14.57
C ALA A 358 17.82 3.48 15.08
N LYS A 359 18.98 3.77 15.71
CA LYS A 359 19.21 5.05 16.37
C LYS A 359 19.53 6.20 15.42
N ASN A 360 19.79 5.91 14.15
CA ASN A 360 20.30 6.90 13.19
C ASN A 360 19.50 6.96 11.88
N VAL A 361 18.31 6.35 11.81
CA VAL A 361 17.49 6.38 10.58
C VAL A 361 16.34 7.36 10.78
N GLU A 362 16.39 8.46 10.03
CA GLU A 362 15.29 9.41 9.92
C GLU A 362 14.77 9.41 8.48
N ILE A 363 13.46 9.35 8.31
CA ILE A 363 12.82 9.23 7.00
C ILE A 363 11.89 10.42 6.84
N SER A 364 12.17 11.28 5.86
CA SER A 364 11.27 12.35 5.44
C SER A 364 10.73 12.02 4.05
N ASP A 365 9.42 11.81 3.98
CA ASP A 365 8.71 11.50 2.75
C ASP A 365 7.98 12.73 2.22
N VAL A 366 7.34 12.63 1.06
CA VAL A 366 6.58 13.73 0.45
C VAL A 366 5.16 13.33 0.08
N ILE A 367 4.27 14.32 -0.04
CA ILE A 367 2.98 14.11 -0.69
C ILE A 367 3.15 13.99 -2.21
N SER A 368 2.48 13.03 -2.83
CA SER A 368 2.64 12.71 -4.26
C SER A 368 1.80 13.60 -5.18
N SER A 369 0.77 14.26 -4.66
CA SER A 369 -0.12 15.16 -5.40
C SER A 369 -0.57 16.31 -4.51
N SER A 370 -0.90 17.43 -5.12
CA SER A 370 -1.39 18.61 -4.44
C SER A 370 -2.78 18.38 -3.85
N LEU A 371 -3.04 18.95 -2.68
CA LEU A 371 -4.28 18.81 -1.92
C LEU A 371 -4.95 20.18 -1.78
N GLY A 372 -6.24 20.26 -2.06
CA GLY A 372 -6.94 21.54 -2.09
C GLY A 372 -8.45 21.45 -1.92
N VAL A 373 -9.09 22.62 -1.93
CA VAL A 373 -10.55 22.77 -1.88
C VAL A 373 -11.08 23.38 -3.16
N LYS A 374 -12.29 23.01 -3.55
CA LYS A 374 -12.98 23.63 -4.68
C LYS A 374 -13.51 25.03 -4.32
N LEU A 375 -13.28 25.98 -5.21
CA LEU A 375 -13.82 27.34 -5.13
C LEU A 375 -15.17 27.48 -5.84
N VAL A 376 -15.85 28.61 -5.63
CA VAL A 376 -17.17 28.90 -6.22
C VAL A 376 -17.14 28.93 -7.75
N ASP A 377 -16.01 29.35 -8.33
CA ASP A 377 -15.80 29.36 -9.78
C ASP A 377 -15.46 27.97 -10.38
N GLY A 378 -15.40 26.94 -9.54
CA GLY A 378 -15.07 25.56 -9.92
C GLY A 378 -13.57 25.25 -9.94
N SER A 379 -12.70 26.25 -9.73
CA SER A 379 -11.26 26.04 -9.69
C SER A 379 -10.81 25.36 -8.39
N LEU A 380 -9.65 24.71 -8.43
CA LEU A 380 -9.02 24.08 -7.28
C LEU A 380 -8.06 25.05 -6.57
N SER A 381 -8.39 25.43 -5.34
CA SER A 381 -7.47 26.16 -4.46
C SER A 381 -6.58 25.16 -3.70
N ARG A 382 -5.34 25.02 -4.18
CA ARG A 382 -4.32 24.18 -3.53
C ARG A 382 -3.91 24.78 -2.17
N VAL A 383 -3.85 23.91 -1.16
CA VAL A 383 -3.45 24.25 0.21
C VAL A 383 -2.08 23.64 0.53
N ILE A 384 -1.83 22.42 0.03
CA ILE A 384 -0.51 21.79 0.08
C ILE A 384 -0.14 21.35 -1.34
N GLU A 385 1.02 21.78 -1.83
CA GLU A 385 1.51 21.44 -3.16
C GLU A 385 2.22 20.07 -3.15
N ARG A 386 2.18 19.33 -4.26
CA ARG A 386 2.93 18.07 -4.41
C ARG A 386 4.42 18.22 -4.09
N ASN A 387 5.07 17.12 -3.72
CA ASN A 387 6.45 17.06 -3.25
C ASN A 387 6.71 17.85 -1.94
N THR A 388 5.68 18.31 -1.23
CA THR A 388 5.84 18.88 0.12
C THR A 388 6.16 17.77 1.14
N LYS A 389 7.18 17.99 1.96
CA LYS A 389 7.63 17.05 3.01
C LYS A 389 6.53 16.75 4.03
N ILE A 390 6.46 15.51 4.51
CA ILE A 390 5.58 15.09 5.62
C ILE A 390 6.42 14.76 6.87
N PRO A 391 5.92 15.01 8.10
CA PRO A 391 4.58 15.55 8.40
C PRO A 391 4.45 17.05 8.09
N ILE A 392 3.25 17.48 7.70
CA ILE A 392 2.95 18.87 7.35
C ILE A 392 1.58 19.30 7.84
N SER A 393 1.45 20.57 8.21
CA SER A 393 0.18 21.25 8.44
C SER A 393 0.18 22.61 7.77
N ARG A 394 -0.85 22.91 6.99
CA ARG A 394 -1.04 24.19 6.29
C ARG A 394 -2.48 24.65 6.40
N ALA A 395 -2.65 25.91 6.75
CA ALA A 395 -3.95 26.57 6.85
C ALA A 395 -4.11 27.60 5.74
N ARG A 396 -5.33 27.73 5.22
CA ARG A 396 -5.71 28.80 4.29
C ARG A 396 -7.08 29.35 4.68
N LEU A 397 -7.22 30.67 4.59
CA LEU A 397 -8.47 31.37 4.90
C LEU A 397 -9.37 31.43 3.67
N TYR A 398 -10.64 31.12 3.88
CA TYR A 398 -11.72 31.19 2.92
C TYR A 398 -12.88 32.01 3.50
N ALA A 399 -13.84 32.36 2.65
CA ALA A 399 -15.05 33.05 3.05
C ALA A 399 -16.31 32.33 2.55
N ASN A 400 -17.45 32.64 3.17
CA ASN A 400 -18.74 32.07 2.80
C ASN A 400 -19.17 32.55 1.40
N ALA A 401 -19.58 31.62 0.56
CA ALA A 401 -20.14 31.92 -0.76
C ALA A 401 -21.62 32.33 -0.71
N GLY A 402 -22.36 31.83 0.29
CA GLY A 402 -23.80 32.06 0.44
C GLY A 402 -24.12 33.21 1.38
N HIS A 403 -24.96 34.14 0.92
CA HIS A 403 -25.46 35.26 1.71
C HIS A 403 -26.37 34.76 2.86
N PHE A 404 -26.01 35.06 4.11
CA PHE A 404 -26.64 34.58 5.35
C PHE A 404 -26.82 33.05 5.41
N ALA A 405 -25.85 32.29 4.87
CA ALA A 405 -25.84 30.84 5.00
C ALA A 405 -25.57 30.41 6.46
N HIS A 406 -26.19 29.31 6.88
CA HIS A 406 -25.95 28.69 8.19
C HIS A 406 -24.83 27.64 8.15
N GLU A 407 -24.43 27.21 6.96
CA GLU A 407 -23.41 26.21 6.74
C GLU A 407 -22.62 26.46 5.45
N VAL A 408 -21.36 26.02 5.44
CA VAL A 408 -20.50 26.02 4.26
C VAL A 408 -20.05 24.60 3.98
N ILE A 409 -20.21 24.17 2.72
CA ILE A 409 -19.72 22.87 2.23
C ILE A 409 -18.29 23.06 1.74
N ILE A 410 -17.37 22.22 2.23
CA ILE A 410 -15.98 22.17 1.84
C ILE A 410 -15.77 20.86 1.07
N GLU A 411 -15.60 20.97 -0.24
CA GLU A 411 -15.26 19.85 -1.13
C GLU A 411 -13.74 19.79 -1.30
N VAL A 412 -13.14 18.62 -1.06
CA VAL A 412 -11.67 18.43 -1.05
C VAL A 412 -11.25 17.49 -2.18
N TYR A 413 -10.15 17.86 -2.83
CA TYR A 413 -9.62 17.19 -4.01
C TYR A 413 -8.10 16.98 -3.92
N GLN A 414 -7.61 16.02 -4.71
CA GLN A 414 -6.21 15.71 -4.92
C GLN A 414 -5.88 15.78 -6.43
N GLY A 415 -4.87 16.56 -6.81
CA GLY A 415 -4.35 16.60 -8.18
C GLY A 415 -3.81 17.95 -8.65
N GLU A 416 -3.39 17.99 -9.92
CA GLU A 416 -2.66 19.11 -10.53
C GLU A 416 -3.45 19.88 -11.59
N GLU A 417 -4.69 19.47 -11.88
CA GLU A 417 -5.55 20.18 -12.84
C GLU A 417 -6.12 21.45 -12.20
N GLU A 418 -6.38 22.48 -13.02
CA GLU A 418 -6.90 23.77 -12.55
C GLU A 418 -8.36 23.66 -12.08
N MET A 419 -9.17 22.87 -12.79
CA MET A 419 -10.58 22.64 -12.45
C MET A 419 -10.72 21.49 -11.46
N ALA A 420 -11.48 21.68 -10.39
CA ALA A 420 -11.62 20.66 -9.35
C ALA A 420 -12.20 19.34 -9.89
N GLU A 421 -13.13 19.40 -10.85
CA GLU A 421 -13.80 18.21 -11.41
C GLU A 421 -12.87 17.29 -12.24
N ASP A 422 -11.74 17.82 -12.71
CA ASP A 422 -10.71 17.05 -13.43
C ASP A 422 -9.69 16.40 -12.48
N ASN A 423 -9.80 16.67 -11.18
CA ASN A 423 -8.96 16.11 -10.13
C ASN A 423 -9.68 14.98 -9.36
N GLU A 424 -8.94 14.21 -8.56
CA GLU A 424 -9.53 13.15 -7.73
C GLU A 424 -10.31 13.77 -6.56
N TYR A 425 -11.61 13.55 -6.52
CA TYR A 425 -12.47 13.95 -5.40
C TYR A 425 -12.23 13.05 -4.18
N LEU A 426 -11.80 13.66 -3.07
CA LEU A 426 -11.55 12.93 -1.82
C LEU A 426 -12.79 12.88 -0.92
N GLY A 427 -13.63 13.92 -0.95
CA GLY A 427 -14.86 13.98 -0.15
C GLY A 427 -15.37 15.40 0.07
N GLU A 428 -16.35 15.53 0.95
CA GLU A 428 -16.86 16.82 1.41
C GLU A 428 -17.36 16.76 2.85
N PHE A 429 -17.44 17.93 3.49
CA PHE A 429 -18.09 18.10 4.77
C PHE A 429 -18.63 19.52 4.92
N PHE A 430 -19.60 19.70 5.80
CA PHE A 430 -20.17 21.00 6.10
C PHE A 430 -19.65 21.53 7.44
N ILE A 431 -19.42 22.83 7.55
CA ILE A 431 -19.20 23.49 8.86
C ILE A 431 -20.33 24.48 9.10
N SER A 432 -20.86 24.50 10.32
CA SER A 432 -21.84 25.50 10.74
C SER A 432 -21.15 26.85 10.94
N ILE A 433 -21.73 27.91 10.39
CA ILE A 433 -21.19 29.27 10.44
C ILE A 433 -22.24 30.25 10.99
N GLU A 434 -21.78 31.39 11.50
CA GLU A 434 -22.69 32.49 11.81
C GLU A 434 -23.25 33.09 10.51
N PRO A 435 -24.58 33.31 10.38
CA PRO A 435 -25.16 33.91 9.19
C PRO A 435 -24.67 35.34 8.97
N MET A 436 -23.83 35.53 7.96
CA MET A 436 -23.30 36.84 7.54
C MET A 436 -23.48 37.06 6.03
N PRO A 437 -23.37 38.31 5.51
CA PRO A 437 -23.28 38.55 4.08
C PRO A 437 -22.18 37.69 3.41
N ASP A 438 -22.33 37.44 2.11
CA ASP A 438 -21.35 36.72 1.31
C ASP A 438 -19.98 37.39 1.36
N GLY A 439 -18.93 36.61 1.61
CA GLY A 439 -17.55 37.07 1.71
C GLY A 439 -17.12 37.60 3.09
N GLU A 440 -18.00 37.61 4.10
CA GLU A 440 -17.69 38.19 5.42
C GLU A 440 -17.16 37.15 6.44
N ASN A 441 -17.67 35.91 6.44
CA ASN A 441 -17.18 34.88 7.36
C ASN A 441 -15.71 34.56 7.08
N LYS A 442 -14.94 34.27 8.13
CA LYS A 442 -13.53 33.85 8.05
C LYS A 442 -13.38 32.40 8.46
N ILE A 443 -13.29 31.54 7.45
CA ILE A 443 -13.23 30.09 7.60
C ILE A 443 -11.79 29.65 7.33
N GLU A 444 -11.07 29.28 8.38
CA GLU A 444 -9.74 28.69 8.26
C GLU A 444 -9.87 27.20 7.96
N VAL A 445 -9.34 26.76 6.81
CA VAL A 445 -9.28 25.35 6.45
C VAL A 445 -7.82 24.88 6.53
N THR A 446 -7.56 23.97 7.45
CA THR A 446 -6.25 23.40 7.75
C THR A 446 -6.15 21.98 7.23
N PHE A 447 -5.17 21.72 6.38
CA PHE A 447 -4.81 20.40 5.88
C PHE A 447 -3.61 19.90 6.67
N SER A 448 -3.65 18.66 7.17
CA SER A 448 -2.56 18.03 7.92
C SER A 448 -2.33 16.60 7.46
N VAL A 449 -1.07 16.26 7.19
CA VAL A 449 -0.63 14.90 6.80
C VAL A 449 0.43 14.43 7.78
N GLY A 450 0.22 13.26 8.40
CA GLY A 450 1.12 12.69 9.41
C GLY A 450 2.20 11.78 8.84
N GLU A 451 3.25 11.53 9.62
CA GLU A 451 4.42 10.73 9.21
C GLU A 451 4.14 9.21 9.10
N GLU A 452 3.33 8.66 10.02
CA GLU A 452 3.17 7.20 10.17
C GLU A 452 2.48 6.53 8.97
N PHE A 453 1.51 7.22 8.37
CA PHE A 453 0.63 6.65 7.34
C PHE A 453 0.49 7.51 6.08
N GLY A 454 0.93 8.77 6.12
CA GLY A 454 0.71 9.72 5.02
C GLY A 454 -0.76 9.99 4.72
N ILE A 455 -1.62 9.98 5.76
CA ILE A 455 -3.08 10.12 5.63
C ILE A 455 -3.53 11.56 5.92
N LEU A 456 -4.45 12.09 5.11
CA LEU A 456 -4.96 13.46 5.17
C LEU A 456 -6.03 13.65 6.26
N ASN A 457 -5.83 14.67 7.08
CA ASN A 457 -6.82 15.22 8.01
C ASN A 457 -7.10 16.68 7.61
N VAL A 458 -8.37 17.06 7.52
CA VAL A 458 -8.74 18.44 7.23
C VAL A 458 -9.61 18.97 8.36
N ARG A 459 -9.26 20.14 8.89
CA ARG A 459 -10.02 20.86 9.90
C ARG A 459 -10.52 22.16 9.29
N ALA A 460 -11.80 22.45 9.46
CA ALA A 460 -12.35 23.78 9.22
C ALA A 460 -12.65 24.44 10.57
N TYR A 461 -12.33 25.72 10.68
CA TYR A 461 -12.58 26.53 11.85
C TYR A 461 -13.16 27.87 11.41
N ASP A 462 -14.38 28.18 11.82
CA ASP A 462 -14.97 29.49 11.65
C ASP A 462 -14.51 30.40 12.79
N THR A 463 -13.67 31.38 12.47
CA THR A 463 -13.07 32.26 13.49
C THR A 463 -14.08 33.23 14.10
N ASP A 464 -15.23 33.45 13.44
CA ASP A 464 -16.26 34.38 13.92
C ASP A 464 -17.17 33.72 14.96
N SER A 465 -17.68 32.51 14.66
CA SER A 465 -18.54 31.75 15.59
C SER A 465 -17.76 30.89 16.59
N GLY A 466 -16.49 30.58 16.31
CA GLY A 466 -15.70 29.61 17.05
C GLY A 466 -16.08 28.15 16.78
N ASN A 467 -17.00 27.90 15.84
CA ASN A 467 -17.34 26.54 15.42
C ASN A 467 -16.16 25.89 14.71
N GLU A 468 -15.95 24.61 14.99
CA GLU A 468 -14.95 23.81 14.31
C GLU A 468 -15.52 22.49 13.83
N ARG A 469 -14.91 21.96 12.77
CA ARG A 469 -15.13 20.60 12.36
C ARG A 469 -13.85 20.01 11.79
N THR A 470 -13.39 18.94 12.41
CA THR A 470 -12.29 18.13 11.88
C THR A 470 -12.88 16.90 11.20
N VAL A 471 -12.46 16.68 9.95
CA VAL A 471 -12.83 15.52 9.16
C VAL A 471 -11.55 14.83 8.71
N LYS A 472 -11.40 13.58 9.13
CA LYS A 472 -10.48 12.66 8.45
C LYS A 472 -11.16 12.31 7.13
N PHE A 473 -10.51 12.58 6.02
CA PHE A 473 -11.10 12.34 4.70
C PHE A 473 -11.03 10.85 4.40
N GLU A 474 -12.00 10.13 4.95
CA GLU A 474 -12.17 8.70 4.75
C GLU A 474 -12.94 8.50 3.43
N SER A 475 -12.27 7.98 2.40
CA SER A 475 -12.87 7.76 1.07
C SER A 475 -14.20 6.99 1.13
N ARG A 476 -15.15 7.34 0.25
CA ARG A 476 -16.46 6.67 0.09
C ARG A 476 -16.35 5.17 -0.21
N SER A 477 -15.23 4.70 -0.75
CA SER A 477 -14.97 3.29 -1.07
C SER A 477 -14.44 2.48 0.13
N ARG A 478 -14.13 3.13 1.26
CA ARG A 478 -13.57 2.48 2.46
C ARG A 478 -14.57 1.51 3.10
N LEU A 479 -14.03 0.47 3.73
CA LEU A 479 -14.80 -0.34 4.66
C LEU A 479 -15.20 0.48 5.88
N SER A 480 -16.51 0.51 6.17
CA SER A 480 -16.98 1.02 7.45
C SER A 480 -16.34 0.25 8.60
N LYS A 481 -16.15 0.88 9.77
CA LYS A 481 -15.66 0.19 10.98
C LYS A 481 -16.45 -1.10 11.27
N LYS A 482 -17.77 -1.07 11.05
CA LYS A 482 -18.66 -2.24 11.20
C LYS A 482 -18.33 -3.34 10.18
N ASP A 483 -18.12 -2.99 8.92
CA ASP A 483 -17.75 -3.98 7.89
C ASP A 483 -16.36 -4.55 8.13
N LYS A 484 -15.40 -3.71 8.52
CA LYS A 484 -14.06 -4.14 8.92
C LYS A 484 -14.11 -5.16 10.06
N SER A 485 -14.84 -4.86 11.13
CA SER A 485 -15.03 -5.79 12.26
C SER A 485 -15.71 -7.09 11.83
N LYS A 486 -16.74 -7.02 10.96
CA LYS A 486 -17.39 -8.20 10.38
C LYS A 486 -16.40 -9.08 9.60
N TRP A 487 -15.54 -8.47 8.80
CA TRP A 487 -14.55 -9.16 7.98
C TRP A 487 -13.42 -9.75 8.83
N MET A 488 -12.94 -9.01 9.82
CA MET A 488 -11.96 -9.48 10.81
C MET A 488 -12.52 -10.69 11.58
N LYS A 489 -13.76 -10.62 12.09
CA LYS A 489 -14.44 -11.74 12.74
C LYS A 489 -14.53 -12.97 11.83
N LYS A 490 -14.80 -12.77 10.54
CA LYS A 490 -14.88 -13.88 9.58
C LYS A 490 -13.51 -14.53 9.33
N LEU A 491 -12.44 -13.76 9.29
CA LEU A 491 -11.10 -14.24 8.94
C LEU A 491 -10.34 -14.80 10.14
N VAL A 492 -10.25 -14.03 11.22
CA VAL A 492 -9.46 -14.37 12.41
C VAL A 492 -10.26 -15.21 13.41
N GLY A 493 -11.60 -15.20 13.32
CA GLY A 493 -12.46 -16.03 14.17
C GLY A 493 -12.31 -15.68 15.66
N LYS A 494 -12.11 -16.70 16.50
CA LYS A 494 -12.05 -16.61 17.98
C LYS A 494 -10.94 -15.70 18.56
N GLY A 495 -10.02 -15.19 17.73
CA GLY A 495 -8.98 -14.25 18.16
C GLY A 495 -9.44 -12.79 18.23
N SER A 496 -10.48 -12.40 17.48
CA SER A 496 -11.10 -11.08 17.62
C SER A 496 -12.13 -11.12 18.74
N VAL A 497 -11.96 -10.29 19.76
CA VAL A 497 -12.82 -10.27 20.93
C VAL A 497 -13.86 -9.17 20.75
N HIS A 498 -15.14 -9.53 20.72
CA HIS A 498 -16.21 -8.55 20.88
C HIS A 498 -16.17 -7.99 22.29
N VAL A 499 -16.09 -6.67 22.43
CA VAL A 499 -16.10 -6.00 23.73
C VAL A 499 -17.18 -4.94 23.78
N ILE A 500 -17.77 -4.82 24.96
CA ILE A 500 -18.67 -3.73 25.31
C ILE A 500 -17.86 -2.78 26.18
N ILE A 501 -17.62 -1.58 25.67
CA ILE A 501 -16.97 -0.53 26.44
C ILE A 501 -18.05 0.26 27.15
N GLY A 502 -17.88 0.44 28.46
CA GLY A 502 -18.80 1.20 29.30
C GLY A 502 -18.06 2.03 30.33
N ASP A 503 -18.73 3.09 30.78
CA ASP A 503 -18.31 3.82 31.98
C ASP A 503 -18.67 3.03 33.25
N GLU A 504 -18.22 3.50 34.42
CA GLU A 504 -18.57 2.89 35.72
C GLU A 504 -20.10 2.81 35.96
N SER A 505 -20.90 3.62 35.27
CA SER A 505 -22.36 3.60 35.39
C SER A 505 -23.02 2.42 34.65
N GLY A 506 -22.22 1.64 33.92
CA GLY A 506 -22.68 0.50 33.13
C GLY A 506 -23.40 0.92 31.85
N LYS A 507 -23.30 2.19 31.45
CA LYS A 507 -23.85 2.67 30.18
C LYS A 507 -22.90 2.24 29.07
N THR A 508 -23.38 1.38 28.16
CA THR A 508 -22.61 1.02 26.96
C THR A 508 -22.31 2.28 26.15
N THR A 509 -21.04 2.61 26.02
CA THR A 509 -20.53 3.74 25.24
C THR A 509 -20.06 3.30 23.86
N LEU A 510 -19.53 2.08 23.72
CA LEU A 510 -19.10 1.55 22.43
C LEU A 510 -19.19 0.02 22.37
N ASP A 511 -19.63 -0.49 21.23
CA ASP A 511 -19.61 -1.91 20.88
C ASP A 511 -18.59 -2.09 19.74
N MET A 512 -17.53 -2.87 19.97
CA MET A 512 -16.47 -3.07 18.96
C MET A 512 -15.79 -4.44 19.05
N TYR A 513 -15.09 -4.81 17.98
CA TYR A 513 -14.20 -5.98 17.97
C TYR A 513 -12.78 -5.50 18.14
N LEU A 514 -12.07 -6.08 19.10
CA LEU A 514 -10.66 -5.83 19.32
C LEU A 514 -9.82 -6.79 18.48
N ASN A 515 -8.85 -6.22 17.76
CA ASN A 515 -7.82 -7.00 17.09
C ASN A 515 -6.91 -7.63 18.18
N PRO A 516 -6.64 -8.95 18.15
CA PRO A 516 -5.78 -9.60 19.13
C PRO A 516 -4.37 -8.99 19.22
N ALA A 517 -3.87 -8.39 18.13
CA ALA A 517 -2.58 -7.71 18.10
C ALA A 517 -2.58 -6.33 18.78
N THR A 518 -3.75 -5.72 19.01
CA THR A 518 -3.86 -4.37 19.60
C THR A 518 -3.30 -4.37 21.01
N SER A 519 -2.36 -3.45 21.29
CA SER A 519 -1.88 -3.18 22.64
C SER A 519 -2.90 -2.36 23.43
N ILE A 520 -2.86 -2.42 24.75
CA ILE A 520 -3.72 -1.60 25.59
C ILE A 520 -3.44 -0.12 25.39
N GLU A 521 -2.18 0.27 25.17
CA GLU A 521 -1.83 1.64 24.80
C GLU A 521 -2.54 2.09 23.52
N SER A 522 -2.48 1.27 22.47
CA SER A 522 -3.14 1.57 21.18
C SER A 522 -4.66 1.65 21.33
N LEU A 523 -5.25 0.77 22.15
CA LEU A 523 -6.67 0.83 22.47
C LEU A 523 -7.02 2.13 23.22
N LYS A 524 -6.23 2.55 24.22
CA LYS A 524 -6.42 3.83 24.92
C LYS A 524 -6.39 5.00 23.95
N ARG A 525 -5.37 5.09 23.09
CA ARG A 525 -5.28 6.15 22.06
C ARG A 525 -6.52 6.15 21.16
N GLU A 526 -6.99 4.98 20.72
CA GLU A 526 -8.20 4.90 19.91
C GLU A 526 -9.46 5.38 20.66
N LEU A 527 -9.57 5.13 21.96
CA LEU A 527 -10.71 5.58 22.76
C LEU A 527 -10.65 7.08 23.06
N VAL A 528 -9.45 7.63 23.28
CA VAL A 528 -9.22 9.07 23.43
C VAL A 528 -9.54 9.81 22.13
N ASP A 529 -9.05 9.31 20.99
CA ASP A 529 -9.36 9.86 19.65
C ASP A 529 -10.86 9.86 19.33
N ARG A 530 -11.64 9.01 20.01
CA ARG A 530 -13.10 8.90 19.84
C ARG A 530 -13.88 9.69 20.89
N GLU A 531 -13.21 10.42 21.78
CA GLU A 531 -13.82 11.15 22.89
C GLU A 531 -14.64 10.24 23.83
N ILE A 532 -14.32 8.94 23.84
CA ILE A 532 -14.94 7.95 24.73
C ILE A 532 -14.19 7.89 26.07
N MET A 533 -12.91 8.27 26.04
CA MET A 533 -11.97 8.23 27.14
C MET A 533 -11.13 9.52 27.13
N THR A 534 -10.62 9.93 28.28
CA THR A 534 -9.64 11.00 28.49
C THR A 534 -8.26 10.40 28.77
N GLU A 535 -7.19 11.18 28.54
CA GLU A 535 -5.81 10.68 28.75
C GLU A 535 -5.51 10.24 30.19
N ASP A 536 -6.28 10.73 31.16
CA ASP A 536 -6.13 10.43 32.58
C ASP A 536 -6.93 9.20 33.04
N GLU A 537 -7.82 8.68 32.21
CA GLU A 537 -8.58 7.48 32.52
C GLU A 537 -7.74 6.21 32.31
N ILE A 538 -8.21 5.10 32.86
CA ILE A 538 -7.62 3.77 32.71
C ILE A 538 -8.66 2.77 32.20
N ILE A 539 -8.16 1.73 31.54
CA ILE A 539 -8.94 0.57 31.11
C ILE A 539 -8.88 -0.47 32.22
N GLU A 540 -10.04 -0.93 32.68
CA GLU A 540 -10.20 -2.09 33.57
C GLU A 540 -10.95 -3.22 32.85
N ILE A 541 -10.53 -4.45 33.10
CA ILE A 541 -11.16 -5.66 32.56
C ILE A 541 -11.41 -6.61 33.73
N GLY A 542 -12.67 -6.69 34.18
CA GLY A 542 -13.00 -7.32 35.47
C GLY A 542 -12.26 -6.62 36.61
N ASP A 543 -11.49 -7.37 37.40
CA ASP A 543 -10.69 -6.84 38.53
C ASP A 543 -9.24 -6.50 38.14
N ARG A 544 -8.92 -6.45 36.84
CA ARG A 544 -7.54 -6.26 36.35
C ARG A 544 -7.39 -4.92 35.61
N THR A 545 -6.29 -4.24 35.87
CA THR A 545 -5.81 -3.11 35.07
C THR A 545 -4.63 -3.59 34.23
N PRO A 546 -4.83 -3.86 32.93
CA PRO A 546 -3.75 -4.36 32.09
C PRO A 546 -2.71 -3.28 31.83
N GLY A 547 -1.44 -3.69 31.73
CA GLY A 547 -0.33 -2.81 31.36
C GLY A 547 -0.43 -2.35 29.92
N ASP A 548 0.11 -1.16 29.63
CA ASP A 548 0.04 -0.53 28.31
C ASP A 548 0.66 -1.39 27.19
N ASP A 549 1.67 -2.20 27.53
CA ASP A 549 2.36 -3.10 26.61
C ASP A 549 1.66 -4.45 26.39
N GLN A 550 0.68 -4.80 27.23
CA GLN A 550 -0.09 -6.03 27.07
C GLN A 550 -0.98 -5.94 25.83
N ARG A 551 -1.12 -7.05 25.10
CA ARG A 551 -2.01 -7.13 23.93
C ARG A 551 -3.34 -7.77 24.30
N VAL A 552 -4.35 -7.51 23.50
CA VAL A 552 -5.67 -8.15 23.61
C VAL A 552 -5.56 -9.68 23.63
N SER A 553 -4.65 -10.26 22.85
CA SER A 553 -4.39 -11.70 22.86
C SER A 553 -3.82 -12.24 24.18
N ASP A 554 -3.19 -11.39 24.98
CA ASP A 554 -2.56 -11.76 26.26
C ASP A 554 -3.55 -11.69 27.43
N LEU A 555 -4.73 -11.12 27.20
CA LEU A 555 -5.72 -10.82 28.23
C LEU A 555 -6.79 -11.90 28.40
N ASP A 556 -6.76 -12.95 27.56
CA ASP A 556 -7.71 -14.08 27.59
C ASP A 556 -9.18 -13.64 27.64
N LEU A 557 -9.51 -12.58 26.89
CA LEU A 557 -10.86 -11.98 26.94
C LEU A 557 -11.91 -12.92 26.34
N GLU A 558 -13.07 -13.01 27.01
CA GLU A 558 -14.24 -13.69 26.47
C GLU A 558 -15.02 -12.79 25.49
N ASP A 559 -15.61 -13.39 24.45
CA ASP A 559 -16.45 -12.68 23.48
C ASP A 559 -17.68 -12.09 24.19
N GLY A 560 -17.87 -10.77 24.07
CA GLY A 560 -18.92 -10.01 24.74
C GLY A 560 -18.54 -9.51 26.14
N CYS A 561 -17.27 -9.62 26.55
CA CYS A 561 -16.83 -9.07 27.84
C CYS A 561 -16.91 -7.54 27.88
N THR A 562 -17.06 -7.01 29.09
CA THR A 562 -17.10 -5.57 29.32
C THR A 562 -15.71 -5.05 29.65
N ILE A 563 -15.28 -4.01 28.94
CA ILE A 563 -14.14 -3.19 29.30
C ILE A 563 -14.67 -1.91 29.96
N THR A 564 -14.24 -1.65 31.18
CA THR A 564 -14.67 -0.49 31.95
C THR A 564 -13.64 0.62 31.81
N ILE A 565 -14.10 1.84 31.53
CA ILE A 565 -13.27 3.05 31.59
C ILE A 565 -13.46 3.70 32.96
N ARG A 566 -12.35 4.05 33.61
CA ARG A 566 -12.34 4.60 34.96
C ARG A 566 -11.41 5.80 35.09
N GLY A 567 -11.83 6.86 35.77
CA GLY A 567 -10.94 7.95 36.15
C GLY A 567 -9.86 7.48 37.12
N LYS A 568 -8.62 7.97 36.98
CA LYS A 568 -7.49 7.69 37.92
C LYS A 568 -7.85 7.95 39.40
N ASP A 569 -8.84 8.81 39.66
CA ASP A 569 -9.28 9.20 41.01
C ASP A 569 -10.48 8.40 41.54
N GLY A 570 -10.92 7.34 40.84
CA GLY A 570 -12.05 6.49 41.26
C GLY A 570 -13.41 7.20 41.22
N LYS A 571 -13.57 8.15 40.27
CA LYS A 571 -14.80 8.89 39.98
C LYS A 571 -15.18 8.76 38.52
#